data_AF-A0A7V6Q0H1-F1
#
_entry.id   AF-A0A7V6Q0H1-F1
#
_cell.length_a   1.000
_cell.length_b   1.000
_cell.length_c   1.000
_cell.angle_alpha   90.00
_cell.angle_beta   90.00
_cell.angle_gamma   90.00
#
_symmetry.space_group_name_H-M   'P 1'
#
loop_
_entity.id
_entity.type
_entity.pdbx_description
1 polymer ?
#
loop_
_entity_poly.entity_id
_entity_poly.type
_entity_poly.pdbx_seq_one_letter_code
_entity_poly.pdbx_strand_id
1 'polypeptide(L)'
;MKEQEEIKTIFGIALIYTVITSIFSLLHKVNTLLIGSHEVLNIRIHLFFKKSTLWIIVVAAIIIILSLYVKKSNQKVSTLIAENPMIGMVVGVLVVLKGVSDLASSLPINIINIESVFEAIRHIDVFLDGTKEKMILQAVVTNAFSIVIIISQTILGVFLFKVYKKRMN
;
A
#
# COMPACT_ATOMS: atom_id res chain seq x y z
N MET A 1 22.22 -22.23 -18.41
CA MET A 1 22.68 -21.04 -17.64
C MET A 1 21.76 -19.84 -17.84
N LYS A 2 21.46 -19.39 -19.07
CA LYS A 2 20.53 -18.27 -19.34
C LYS A 2 19.14 -18.41 -18.69
N GLU A 3 18.50 -19.58 -18.82
CA GLU A 3 17.17 -19.82 -18.22
C GLU A 3 17.17 -19.66 -16.68
N GLN A 4 18.25 -20.07 -16.00
CA GLN A 4 18.35 -19.92 -14.55
C GLN A 4 18.52 -18.46 -14.11
N GLU A 5 19.19 -17.63 -14.93
CA GLU A 5 19.33 -16.19 -14.67
C GLU A 5 18.01 -15.44 -14.93
N GLU A 6 17.27 -15.82 -15.97
CA GLU A 6 15.94 -15.27 -16.26
C GLU A 6 14.95 -15.58 -15.14
N ILE A 7 14.91 -16.85 -14.69
CA ILE A 7 14.04 -17.27 -13.57
C ILE A 7 14.39 -16.49 -12.30
N LYS A 8 15.68 -16.35 -11.95
CA LYS A 8 16.12 -15.55 -10.79
C LYS A 8 15.69 -14.09 -10.90
N THR A 9 15.77 -13.51 -12.10
CA THR A 9 15.36 -12.12 -12.36
C THR A 9 13.86 -11.94 -12.16
N ILE A 10 13.04 -12.86 -12.69
CA ILE A 10 11.58 -12.84 -12.51
C ILE A 10 11.20 -12.97 -11.03
N PHE A 11 11.81 -13.91 -10.30
CA PHE A 11 11.58 -14.05 -8.86
C PHE A 11 11.99 -12.81 -8.08
N GLY A 12 13.11 -12.17 -8.43
CA GLY A 12 13.55 -10.92 -7.82
C GLY A 12 12.56 -9.77 -8.04
N ILE A 13 12.04 -9.63 -9.27
CA ILE A 13 10.99 -8.64 -9.60
C ILE A 13 9.74 -8.90 -8.76
N ALA A 14 9.24 -10.13 -8.78
CA ALA A 14 8.02 -10.52 -8.06
C ALA A 14 8.17 -10.26 -6.56
N LEU A 15 9.31 -10.63 -5.98
CA LEU A 15 9.59 -10.47 -4.55
C LEU A 15 9.62 -9.00 -4.13
N ILE A 16 10.38 -8.14 -4.82
CA ILE A 16 10.51 -6.73 -4.43
C ILE A 16 9.21 -5.97 -4.68
N TYR A 17 8.54 -6.22 -5.82
CA TYR A 17 7.22 -5.64 -6.09
C TYR A 17 6.22 -6.00 -4.99
N THR A 18 6.20 -7.27 -4.59
CA THR A 18 5.31 -7.76 -3.54
C THR A 18 5.62 -7.14 -2.18
N VAL A 19 6.90 -6.98 -1.82
CA VAL A 19 7.30 -6.31 -0.57
C VAL A 19 6.84 -4.85 -0.55
N ILE A 20 7.11 -4.10 -1.62
CA ILE A 20 6.74 -2.67 -1.70
C ILE A 20 5.22 -2.54 -1.59
N THR A 21 4.48 -3.26 -2.42
CA THR A 21 3.01 -3.19 -2.41
C THR A 21 2.41 -3.63 -1.08
N SER A 22 3.00 -4.63 -0.40
CA SER A 22 2.57 -5.07 0.93
C SER A 22 2.76 -3.97 1.99
N ILE A 23 3.88 -3.24 1.97
CA ILE A 23 4.15 -2.14 2.91
C ILE A 23 3.10 -1.02 2.73
N PHE A 24 2.86 -0.57 1.50
CA PHE A 24 1.87 0.48 1.25
C PHE A 24 0.44 0.02 1.54
N SER A 25 0.12 -1.25 1.26
CA SER A 25 -1.17 -1.84 1.62
C SER A 25 -1.36 -1.90 3.14
N LEU A 26 -0.31 -2.22 3.91
CA LEU A 26 -0.35 -2.17 5.37
C LEU A 26 -0.61 -0.76 5.87
N LEU A 27 0.09 0.25 5.34
CA LEU A 27 -0.13 1.66 5.70
C LEU A 27 -1.58 2.08 5.46
N HIS A 28 -2.17 1.67 4.34
CA HIS A 28 -3.56 1.97 4.02
C HIS A 28 -4.53 1.29 5.00
N LYS A 29 -4.28 0.03 5.36
CA LYS A 29 -5.08 -0.70 6.36
C LYS A 29 -4.96 -0.08 7.76
N VAL A 30 -3.77 0.36 8.16
CA VAL A 30 -3.54 1.05 9.45
C VAL A 30 -4.29 2.38 9.48
N ASN A 31 -4.30 3.14 8.38
CA ASN A 31 -5.08 4.37 8.26
C ASN A 31 -6.56 4.13 8.59
N THR A 32 -7.16 3.07 8.00
CA THR A 32 -8.56 2.73 8.28
C THR A 32 -8.83 2.30 9.73
N LEU A 33 -7.85 1.70 10.41
CA LEU A 33 -7.97 1.29 11.81
C LEU A 33 -7.84 2.48 12.77
N LEU A 34 -6.88 3.37 12.54
CA LEU A 34 -6.64 4.51 13.43
C LEU A 34 -7.75 5.57 13.31
N ILE A 35 -8.24 5.79 12.09
CA ILE A 35 -9.14 6.91 11.81
C ILE A 35 -10.60 6.45 11.73
N GLY A 36 -10.93 5.15 11.68
CA GLY A 36 -12.30 4.65 11.49
C GLY A 36 -13.15 4.43 12.76
N SER A 37 -14.32 5.07 12.83
CA SER A 37 -15.46 4.91 13.77
C SER A 37 -15.27 5.33 15.25
N HIS A 38 -16.36 5.74 15.89
CA HIS A 38 -16.44 6.02 17.34
C HIS A 38 -16.48 4.75 18.21
N GLU A 39 -16.23 3.57 17.64
CA GLU A 39 -16.29 2.30 18.36
C GLU A 39 -15.11 2.12 19.32
N VAL A 40 -15.38 1.42 20.42
CA VAL A 40 -14.40 1.00 21.43
C VAL A 40 -13.25 0.23 20.75
N LEU A 41 -12.01 0.54 21.11
CA LEU A 41 -10.77 0.03 20.50
C LEU A 41 -10.79 -1.49 20.22
N ASN A 42 -11.35 -2.29 21.15
CA ASN A 42 -11.44 -3.75 21.02
C ASN A 42 -12.30 -4.21 19.83
N ILE A 43 -13.43 -3.55 19.57
CA ILE A 43 -14.31 -3.90 18.45
C ILE A 43 -13.62 -3.59 17.12
N ARG A 44 -12.89 -2.48 17.08
CA ARG A 44 -12.13 -2.03 15.91
C ARG A 44 -11.00 -3.00 15.54
N ILE A 45 -10.25 -3.45 16.54
CA ILE A 45 -9.19 -4.45 16.37
C ILE A 45 -9.80 -5.77 15.88
N HIS A 46 -10.89 -6.23 16.47
CA HIS A 46 -11.57 -7.45 16.05
C HIS A 46 -12.03 -7.38 14.58
N LEU A 47 -12.68 -6.29 14.18
CA LEU A 47 -13.12 -6.06 12.79
C LEU A 47 -11.95 -6.00 11.82
N PHE A 48 -10.84 -5.39 12.21
CA PHE A 48 -9.63 -5.34 11.40
C PHE A 48 -9.07 -6.72 11.11
N PHE A 49 -8.90 -7.56 12.14
CA PHE A 49 -8.41 -8.92 11.98
C PHE A 49 -9.37 -9.74 11.12
N LYS A 50 -10.68 -9.64 11.36
CA LYS A 50 -11.70 -10.35 10.57
C LYS A 50 -11.68 -9.96 9.09
N LYS A 51 -11.60 -8.67 8.76
CA LYS A 51 -11.57 -8.18 7.36
C LYS A 51 -10.21 -8.35 6.68
N SER A 52 -9.12 -8.46 7.46
CA SER A 52 -7.75 -8.51 6.92
C SER A 52 -7.08 -9.88 7.04
N THR A 53 -7.79 -10.93 7.51
CA THR A 53 -7.19 -12.26 7.76
C THR A 53 -6.44 -12.80 6.54
N LEU A 54 -7.07 -12.81 5.35
CA LEU A 54 -6.43 -13.29 4.12
C LEU A 54 -5.18 -12.49 3.76
N TRP A 55 -5.24 -11.17 3.90
CA TRP A 55 -4.11 -10.29 3.63
C TRP A 55 -2.95 -10.54 4.61
N ILE A 56 -3.24 -10.73 5.90
CA ILE A 56 -2.24 -11.05 6.93
C ILE A 56 -1.54 -12.38 6.57
N ILE A 57 -2.31 -13.40 6.16
CA ILE A 57 -1.76 -14.70 5.75
C ILE A 57 -0.80 -14.53 4.56
N VAL A 58 -1.20 -13.78 3.54
CA VAL A 58 -0.36 -13.53 2.36
C VAL A 58 0.93 -12.79 2.74
N VAL A 59 0.85 -11.73 3.54
CA VAL A 59 2.04 -10.98 4.00
C VAL A 59 2.96 -11.87 4.84
N ALA A 60 2.41 -12.70 5.73
CA ALA A 60 3.19 -13.64 6.52
C ALA A 60 3.93 -14.67 5.64
N ALA A 61 3.26 -15.22 4.63
CA ALA A 61 3.88 -16.13 3.67
C ALA A 61 5.03 -15.45 2.92
N ILE A 62 4.85 -14.20 2.49
CA ILE A 62 5.90 -13.40 1.82
C ILE A 62 7.10 -13.20 2.75
N ILE A 63 6.88 -12.82 4.01
CA ILE A 63 7.96 -12.63 5.00
C ILE A 63 8.72 -13.93 5.23
N ILE A 64 8.03 -15.07 5.33
CA ILE A 64 8.66 -16.38 5.49
C ILE A 64 9.54 -16.70 4.27
N ILE A 65 9.01 -16.53 3.06
CA ILE A 65 9.76 -16.76 1.82
C ILE A 65 10.98 -15.84 1.73
N LEU A 66 10.82 -14.55 2.06
CA LEU A 66 11.93 -13.60 2.11
C LEU A 66 13.01 -14.04 3.10
N SER A 67 12.60 -14.43 4.30
CA SER A 67 13.50 -14.84 5.37
C SER A 67 14.29 -16.09 4.98
N LEU A 68 13.64 -17.06 4.34
CA LEU A 68 14.28 -18.25 3.80
C LEU A 68 15.25 -17.91 2.66
N TYR A 69 14.88 -17.00 1.76
CA TYR A 69 15.72 -16.59 0.64
C TYR A 69 16.97 -15.84 1.09
N VAL A 70 16.84 -14.89 2.01
CA VAL A 70 17.97 -14.14 2.59
C VAL A 70 18.90 -15.08 3.37
N LYS A 71 18.34 -15.98 4.17
CA LYS A 71 19.12 -16.97 4.93
C LYS A 71 19.89 -17.93 4.03
N LYS A 72 19.32 -18.31 2.88
CA LYS A 72 19.93 -19.24 1.92
C LYS A 72 20.98 -18.57 1.02
N SER A 73 20.79 -17.31 0.66
CA SER A 73 21.69 -16.59 -0.27
C SER A 73 22.88 -15.93 0.42
N ASN A 74 22.86 -15.78 1.76
CA ASN A 74 23.86 -15.02 2.53
C ASN A 74 24.12 -13.59 1.98
N GLN A 75 23.19 -13.10 1.18
CA GLN A 75 23.23 -11.85 0.43
C GLN A 75 22.18 -10.90 1.01
N LYS A 76 22.53 -9.62 1.15
CA LYS A 76 21.57 -8.58 1.58
C LYS A 76 20.57 -8.34 0.45
N VAL A 77 19.30 -8.04 0.76
CA VAL A 77 18.30 -7.69 -0.29
C VAL A 77 18.79 -6.56 -1.22
N SER A 78 19.63 -5.64 -0.73
CA SER A 78 20.25 -4.60 -1.58
C SER A 78 21.20 -5.15 -2.64
N THR A 79 21.79 -6.32 -2.44
CA THR A 79 22.69 -6.97 -3.41
C THR A 79 21.93 -7.51 -4.62
N LEU A 80 20.69 -8.02 -4.45
CA LEU A 80 19.85 -8.48 -5.57
C LEU A 80 19.55 -7.37 -6.59
N ILE A 81 19.25 -6.15 -6.12
CA ILE A 81 18.95 -5.00 -6.98
C ILE A 81 20.23 -4.35 -7.50
N ALA A 82 21.35 -4.49 -6.78
CA ALA A 82 22.66 -4.02 -7.24
C ALA A 82 23.24 -4.92 -8.34
N GLU A 83 23.00 -6.22 -8.28
CA GLU A 83 23.49 -7.21 -9.24
C GLU A 83 22.72 -7.19 -10.56
N ASN A 84 21.43 -6.91 -10.54
CA ASN A 84 20.63 -6.75 -11.75
C ASN A 84 19.76 -5.48 -11.71
N PRO A 85 20.23 -4.35 -12.30
CA PRO A 85 19.48 -3.09 -12.30
C PRO A 85 18.15 -3.18 -13.08
N MET A 86 17.99 -4.17 -13.97
CA MET A 86 16.73 -4.41 -14.67
C MET A 86 15.59 -4.72 -13.70
N ILE A 87 15.88 -5.42 -12.59
CA ILE A 87 14.90 -5.73 -11.55
C ILE A 87 14.35 -4.42 -10.97
N GLY A 88 15.22 -3.49 -10.58
CA GLY A 88 14.81 -2.21 -10.01
C GLY A 88 14.01 -1.35 -10.99
N MET A 89 14.37 -1.38 -12.27
CA MET A 89 13.65 -0.67 -13.33
C MET A 89 12.24 -1.23 -13.54
N VAL A 90 12.10 -2.54 -13.73
CA VAL A 90 10.79 -3.20 -13.96
C VAL A 90 9.89 -3.05 -12.74
N VAL A 91 10.42 -3.27 -11.53
CA VAL A 91 9.68 -3.05 -10.28
C VAL A 91 9.21 -1.59 -10.19
N GLY A 92 10.07 -0.62 -10.52
CA GLY A 92 9.71 0.80 -10.53
C GLY A 92 8.49 1.09 -11.41
N VAL A 93 8.49 0.57 -12.65
CA VAL A 93 7.37 0.71 -13.58
C VAL A 93 6.10 0.06 -13.03
N LEU A 94 6.19 -1.18 -12.54
CA LEU A 94 5.04 -1.90 -11.99
C LEU A 94 4.42 -1.16 -10.79
N VAL A 95 5.25 -0.60 -9.90
CA VAL A 95 4.80 0.17 -8.74
C VAL A 95 4.11 1.46 -9.17
N VAL A 96 4.62 2.16 -10.20
CA VAL A 96 3.97 3.37 -10.75
C VAL A 96 2.61 3.03 -11.37
N LEU A 97 2.54 2.00 -12.21
CA LEU A 97 1.29 1.58 -12.85
C LEU A 97 0.24 1.19 -11.80
N LYS A 98 0.65 0.46 -10.76
CA LYS A 98 -0.21 0.12 -9.64
C LYS A 98 -0.70 1.37 -8.91
N GLY A 99 0.19 2.31 -8.59
CA GLY A 99 -0.18 3.57 -7.93
C GLY A 99 -1.16 4.43 -8.74
N VAL A 100 -0.96 4.55 -10.05
CA VAL A 100 -1.89 5.25 -10.95
C VAL A 100 -3.24 4.55 -11.00
N SER A 101 -3.25 3.21 -11.10
CA SER A 101 -4.48 2.41 -11.07
C SER A 101 -5.23 2.57 -9.75
N ASP A 102 -4.52 2.60 -8.63
CA ASP A 102 -5.10 2.79 -7.30
C ASP A 102 -5.66 4.21 -7.14
N LEU A 103 -4.99 5.22 -7.69
CA LEU A 103 -5.50 6.58 -7.69
C LEU A 103 -6.77 6.70 -8.54
N ALA A 104 -6.77 6.14 -9.75
CA ALA A 104 -7.91 6.17 -10.66
C ALA A 104 -9.15 5.44 -10.09
N SER A 105 -8.93 4.35 -9.34
CA SER A 105 -10.02 3.59 -8.72
C SER A 105 -10.48 4.16 -7.39
N SER A 106 -9.59 4.77 -6.60
CA SER A 106 -9.93 5.29 -5.26
C SER A 106 -10.50 6.71 -5.28
N LEU A 107 -10.11 7.56 -6.24
CA LEU A 107 -10.61 8.94 -6.33
C LEU A 107 -12.15 9.02 -6.41
N PRO A 108 -12.84 8.27 -7.29
CA PRO A 108 -14.30 8.29 -7.34
C PRO A 108 -14.93 7.85 -6.01
N ILE A 109 -14.39 6.80 -5.40
CA ILE A 109 -14.88 6.26 -4.12
C ILE A 109 -14.72 7.29 -3.00
N ASN A 110 -13.58 7.99 -2.95
CA ASN A 110 -13.32 9.02 -1.95
C ASN A 110 -14.28 10.21 -2.10
N ILE A 111 -14.61 10.61 -3.34
CA ILE A 111 -15.61 11.67 -3.60
C ILE A 111 -16.99 11.24 -3.11
N ILE A 112 -17.44 10.04 -3.49
CA ILE A 112 -18.74 9.48 -3.06
C ILE A 112 -18.82 9.38 -1.53
N ASN A 113 -17.73 8.96 -0.88
CA ASN A 113 -17.66 8.88 0.58
C ASN A 113 -17.78 10.26 1.25
N ILE A 114 -17.22 11.30 0.65
CA ILE A 114 -17.36 12.67 1.17
C ILE A 114 -18.78 13.18 0.94
N GLU A 115 -19.33 13.01 -0.27
CA GLU A 115 -20.69 13.43 -0.61
C GLU A 115 -21.74 12.77 0.30
N SER A 116 -21.63 11.45 0.53
CA SER A 116 -22.54 10.72 1.42
C SER A 116 -22.48 11.21 2.87
N VAL A 117 -21.32 11.62 3.36
CA VAL A 117 -21.19 12.23 4.70
C VAL A 117 -21.88 13.60 4.74
N PHE A 118 -21.72 14.43 3.70
CA PHE A 118 -22.42 15.70 3.61
C PHE A 118 -23.94 15.54 3.51
N GLU A 119 -24.41 14.55 2.74
CA GLU A 119 -25.84 14.24 2.60
C GLU A 119 -26.44 13.73 3.92
N ALA A 120 -25.73 12.83 4.62
CA ALA A 120 -26.14 12.36 5.95
C ALA A 120 -26.24 13.51 6.97
N ILE A 121 -25.31 14.47 6.93
CA ILE A 121 -25.34 15.66 7.80
C ILE A 121 -26.51 16.59 7.46
N ARG A 122 -26.89 16.68 6.18
CA ARG A 122 -27.99 17.52 5.69
C ARG A 122 -29.37 17.01 6.12
N HIS A 123 -29.50 15.71 6.32
CA HIS A 123 -30.77 15.07 6.71
C HIS A 123 -30.94 14.89 8.23
N ILE A 124 -29.97 15.30 9.05
CA ILE A 124 -30.04 15.16 10.51
C ILE A 124 -29.86 16.54 11.18
N ASP A 125 -30.98 17.12 11.59
CA ASP A 125 -31.03 18.45 12.22
C ASP A 125 -30.49 18.48 13.66
N VAL A 126 -30.47 17.34 14.36
CA VAL A 126 -30.09 17.29 15.79
C VAL A 126 -28.83 16.45 15.98
N PHE A 127 -27.66 17.07 15.82
CA PHE A 127 -26.42 16.58 16.43
C PHE A 127 -25.94 17.66 17.41
N LEU A 128 -26.41 17.56 18.64
CA LEU A 128 -25.82 18.27 19.76
C LEU A 128 -24.41 17.68 19.97
N ASP A 129 -23.40 18.55 20.07
CA ASP A 129 -22.03 18.22 20.54
C ASP A 129 -20.91 17.98 19.49
N GLY A 130 -20.84 18.78 18.41
CA GLY A 130 -19.65 18.85 17.54
C GLY A 130 -19.37 17.58 16.70
N THR A 131 -20.33 16.66 16.66
CA THR A 131 -20.20 15.36 15.96
C THR A 131 -20.12 15.53 14.45
N LYS A 132 -20.80 16.54 13.88
CA LYS A 132 -20.78 16.87 12.45
C LYS A 132 -19.37 17.21 11.96
N GLU A 133 -18.68 18.10 12.66
CA GLU A 133 -17.32 18.52 12.33
C GLU A 133 -16.33 17.35 12.43
N LYS A 134 -16.47 16.51 13.47
CA LYS A 134 -15.66 15.31 13.64
C LYS A 134 -15.86 14.30 12.51
N MET A 135 -17.10 14.06 12.08
CA MET A 135 -17.41 13.16 10.96
C MET A 135 -16.83 13.66 9.63
N ILE A 136 -16.98 14.96 9.33
CA ILE A 136 -16.40 15.57 8.14
C ILE A 136 -14.87 15.48 8.18
N LEU A 137 -14.26 15.90 9.30
CA LEU A 137 -12.81 15.84 9.48
C LEU A 137 -12.29 14.42 9.32
N GLN A 138 -12.95 13.43 9.91
CA GLN A 138 -12.60 12.03 9.81
C GLN A 138 -12.66 11.52 8.36
N ALA A 139 -13.73 11.83 7.63
CA ALA A 139 -13.88 11.44 6.23
C ALA A 139 -12.79 12.08 5.36
N VAL A 140 -12.59 13.39 5.49
CA VAL A 140 -11.59 14.14 4.73
C VAL A 140 -10.17 13.66 5.04
N VAL A 141 -9.81 13.51 6.31
CA VAL A 141 -8.46 13.08 6.73
C VAL A 141 -8.18 11.64 6.28
N THR A 142 -9.13 10.71 6.43
CA THR A 142 -8.95 9.31 6.00
C THR A 142 -8.69 9.23 4.50
N ASN A 143 -9.47 9.98 3.70
CA ASN A 143 -9.34 10.01 2.25
C ASN A 143 -8.04 10.72 1.82
N ALA A 144 -7.70 11.86 2.43
CA ALA A 144 -6.46 12.59 2.15
C ALA A 144 -5.23 11.73 2.46
N PHE A 145 -5.20 11.05 3.62
CA PHE A 145 -4.10 10.17 3.99
C PHE A 145 -3.96 8.99 3.03
N SER A 146 -5.09 8.44 2.56
CA SER A 146 -5.08 7.39 1.55
C SER A 146 -4.47 7.85 0.21
N ILE A 147 -4.80 9.07 -0.23
CA ILE A 147 -4.22 9.67 -1.44
C ILE A 147 -2.71 9.90 -1.26
N VAL A 148 -2.28 10.40 -0.09
CA VAL A 148 -0.85 10.62 0.22
C VAL A 148 -0.07 9.31 0.18
N ILE A 149 -0.62 8.22 0.70
CA ILE A 149 0.00 6.88 0.62
C ILE A 149 0.20 6.47 -0.84
N ILE A 150 -0.83 6.60 -1.69
CA ILE A 150 -0.77 6.23 -3.11
C ILE A 150 0.25 7.08 -3.88
N ILE A 151 0.27 8.40 -3.63
CA ILE A 151 1.25 9.32 -4.24
C ILE A 151 2.66 8.93 -3.80
N SER A 152 2.86 8.65 -2.52
CA SER A 152 4.16 8.24 -1.97
C SER A 152 4.65 6.93 -2.59
N GLN A 153 3.76 5.96 -2.80
CA GLN A 153 4.06 4.71 -3.52
C GLN A 153 4.49 4.98 -4.96
N THR A 154 3.76 5.86 -5.65
CA THR A 154 4.05 6.24 -7.04
C THR A 154 5.40 6.93 -7.16
N ILE A 155 5.71 7.87 -6.25
CA ILE A 155 7.01 8.57 -6.20
C ILE A 155 8.14 7.57 -5.97
N LEU A 156 7.98 6.60 -5.06
CA LEU A 156 8.97 5.55 -4.83
C LEU A 156 9.21 4.74 -6.11
N GLY A 157 8.15 4.37 -6.84
CA GLY A 157 8.27 3.68 -8.13
C GLY A 157 9.06 4.49 -9.17
N VAL A 158 8.78 5.79 -9.28
CA VAL A 158 9.53 6.71 -10.16
C VAL A 158 11.00 6.81 -9.74
N PHE A 159 11.26 6.89 -8.44
CA PHE A 159 12.62 6.93 -7.89
C PHE A 159 13.41 5.67 -8.25
N LEU A 160 12.83 4.49 -8.03
CA LEU A 160 13.43 3.20 -8.40
C LEU A 160 13.75 3.17 -9.89
N PHE A 161 12.78 3.50 -10.75
CA PHE A 161 13.00 3.54 -12.20
C PHE A 161 14.16 4.46 -12.57
N LYS A 162 14.19 5.71 -12.07
CA LYS A 162 15.23 6.69 -12.40
C LYS A 162 16.62 6.24 -11.94
N VAL A 163 16.73 5.77 -10.69
CA VAL A 163 18.03 5.37 -10.11
C VAL A 163 18.62 4.18 -10.86
N TYR A 164 17.80 3.16 -11.15
CA TYR A 164 18.30 1.95 -11.79
C TYR A 164 18.48 2.08 -13.30
N LYS A 165 17.67 2.91 -13.98
CA LYS A 165 17.93 3.30 -15.38
C LYS A 165 19.29 3.99 -15.51
N LYS A 166 19.65 4.89 -14.59
CA LYS A 166 20.95 5.58 -14.59
C LYS A 166 22.15 4.62 -14.41
N ARG A 167 21.94 3.42 -13.84
CA ARG A 167 23.00 2.41 -13.67
C ARG A 167 23.16 1.48 -14.87
N MET A 168 22.22 1.48 -15.83
CA MET A 168 22.29 0.67 -17.05
C MET A 168 22.92 1.43 -18.23
N ASN A 169 22.87 2.77 -18.21
CA ASN A 169 23.55 3.65 -19.15
C ASN A 169 24.92 4.07 -18.61
#